data_AF-A0A2D5LTU8-F1
#
_entry.id   AF-A0A2D5LTU8-F1
#
_cell.length_a   1.000
_cell.length_b   1.000
_cell.length_c   1.000
_cell.angle_alpha   90.00
_cell.angle_beta   90.00
_cell.angle_gamma   90.00
#
_symmetry.space_group_name_H-M   'P 1'
#
loop_
_entity.id
_entity.type
_entity.pdbx_description
1 polymer ?
#
loop_
_entity_poly.entity_id
_entity_poly.type
_entity_poly.pdbx_seq_one_letter_code
_entity_poly.pdbx_strand_id
1 'polypeptide(L)' 'MINYSNKKMISFLLDEIGLQESSIELGLKLSIENNTPLPVLLWSYGLLTFEELDKLYTFLFKRKL' A
#
# COMPACT_ATOMS: atom_id res chain seq x y z
N MET A 1 -12.46 -13.38 -2.81
CA MET A 1 -12.23 -13.25 -1.35
C MET A 1 -11.52 -11.94 -1.09
N ILE A 2 -12.14 -11.02 -0.36
CA ILE A 2 -11.47 -9.77 0.03
C ILE A 2 -10.46 -10.17 1.11
N ASN A 3 -9.18 -10.20 0.75
CA ASN A 3 -8.12 -10.51 1.70
C ASN A 3 -8.09 -9.39 2.76
N TYR A 4 -8.30 -9.70 4.04
CA TYR A 4 -8.38 -8.69 5.11
C TYR A 4 -7.10 -7.83 5.24
N SER A 5 -5.96 -8.35 4.76
CA SER A 5 -4.70 -7.61 4.63
C SER A 5 -4.81 -6.44 3.65
N ASN A 6 -5.60 -6.58 2.58
CA ASN A 6 -5.80 -5.51 1.60
C ASN A 6 -6.65 -4.39 2.18
N LYS A 7 -7.73 -4.68 2.93
CA LYS A 7 -8.57 -3.60 3.47
C LYS A 7 -7.80 -2.71 4.47
N LYS A 8 -7.01 -3.31 5.37
CA LYS A 8 -6.17 -2.55 6.32
C LYS A 8 -5.12 -1.70 5.62
N MET A 9 -4.43 -2.27 4.62
CA MET A 9 -3.45 -1.55 3.82
C MET A 9 -4.08 -0.37 3.08
N ILE A 10 -5.21 -0.59 2.41
CA ILE A 10 -5.89 0.45 1.63
C ILE A 10 -6.38 1.58 2.54
N SER A 11 -6.97 1.26 3.71
CA SER A 11 -7.34 2.29 4.70
C SER A 11 -6.13 3.08 5.17
N PHE A 12 -5.00 2.43 5.49
CA PHE A 12 -3.79 3.16 5.90
C PHE A 12 -3.26 4.08 4.79
N LEU A 13 -3.27 3.62 3.54
CA LEU A 13 -2.82 4.43 2.40
C LEU A 13 -3.73 5.66 2.19
N LEU A 14 -5.05 5.53 2.39
CA LEU A 14 -5.99 6.63 2.26
C LEU A 14 -5.93 7.58 3.47
N ASP A 15 -6.03 7.03 4.67
CA ASP A 15 -6.31 7.81 5.89
C ASP A 15 -5.04 8.35 6.55
N GLU A 16 -3.94 7.59 6.53
CA GLU A 16 -2.70 7.93 7.23
C GLU A 16 -1.62 8.50 6.29
N ILE A 17 -1.51 7.95 5.08
CA ILE A 17 -0.59 8.50 4.06
C ILE A 17 -1.25 9.64 3.28
N GLY A 18 -2.56 9.62 3.09
CA GLY A 18 -3.27 10.65 2.31
C GLY A 18 -3.17 10.45 0.80
N LEU A 19 -2.95 9.22 0.33
CA LEU A 19 -2.97 8.92 -1.11
C LEU A 19 -4.38 9.10 -1.68
N GLN A 20 -4.45 9.54 -2.93
CA GLN A 20 -5.71 9.60 -3.66
C GLN A 20 -6.16 8.19 -4.06
N GLU A 21 -7.47 7.94 -4.04
CA GLU A 21 -8.07 6.67 -4.49
C GLU A 21 -7.59 6.28 -5.90
N SER A 22 -7.50 7.25 -6.81
CA SER A 22 -7.00 7.06 -8.18
C SER A 22 -5.57 6.52 -8.24
N SER A 23 -4.70 6.95 -7.33
CA SER A 23 -3.31 6.49 -7.23
C SER A 23 -3.24 5.05 -6.74
N ILE A 24 -4.12 4.70 -5.79
CA ILE A 24 -4.24 3.35 -5.26
C ILE A 24 -4.82 2.39 -6.31
N GLU A 25 -5.84 2.83 -7.06
CA GLU A 25 -6.43 2.04 -8.15
C GLU A 25 -5.40 1.74 -9.25
N LEU A 26 -4.63 2.75 -9.67
CA LEU A 26 -3.54 2.55 -10.62
C LEU A 26 -2.50 1.56 -10.09
N GLY A 27 -2.07 1.72 -8.83
CA GLY A 27 -1.13 0.80 -8.18
C GLY A 27 -1.65 -0.64 -8.12
N LEU A 28 -2.94 -0.83 -7.85
CA LEU A 28 -3.58 -2.15 -7.81
C LEU A 28 -3.61 -2.81 -9.18
N LYS A 29 -3.95 -2.05 -10.24
CA LYS A 29 -3.92 -2.56 -11.61
C LYS A 29 -2.52 -3.03 -12.00
N LEU A 30 -1.51 -2.20 -11.75
CA LEU A 30 -0.11 -2.54 -12.02
C LEU A 30 0.38 -3.72 -11.17
N SER A 31 -0.11 -3.86 -9.93
CA SER A 31 0.22 -4.97 -9.03
C SER A 31 -0.26 -6.30 -9.59
N ILE A 32 -1.48 -6.33 -10.14
CA ILE A 32 -2.06 -7.51 -10.78
C ILE A 32 -1.32 -7.83 -12.08
N GLU A 33 -1.10 -6.83 -12.94
CA GLU A 33 -0.46 -7.01 -14.25
C GLU A 33 0.99 -7.52 -14.13
N ASN A 34 1.76 -6.97 -13.18
CA ASN A 34 3.17 -7.30 -13.02
C ASN A 34 3.44 -8.41 -11.99
N ASN A 35 2.39 -8.93 -11.32
CA ASN A 35 2.51 -9.85 -10.18
C ASN A 35 3.49 -9.34 -9.09
N THR A 36 3.42 -8.04 -8.81
CA THR A 36 4.30 -7.34 -7.87
C THR A 36 3.48 -6.78 -6.72
N PRO A 37 3.94 -6.84 -5.45
CA PRO A 37 3.20 -6.28 -4.33
C PRO A 37 2.89 -4.78 -4.48
N LEU A 38 1.65 -4.38 -4.19
CA LEU A 38 1.20 -2.99 -4.25
C LEU A 38 2.16 -1.99 -3.57
N PRO A 39 2.67 -2.23 -2.33
CA PRO A 39 3.59 -1.29 -1.68
C PRO A 39 4.86 -1.01 -2.49
N VAL A 40 5.40 -2.04 -3.14
CA VAL A 40 6.64 -1.93 -3.94
C VAL A 40 6.40 -1.08 -5.18
N LEU A 41 5.24 -1.26 -5.84
CA LEU A 41 4.87 -0.46 -7.00
C LEU A 41 4.58 1.00 -6.65
N LEU A 42 3.86 1.26 -5.56
CA LEU A 42 3.61 2.65 -5.15
C LEU A 42 4.93 3.38 -4.88
N TRP A 43 5.92 2.72 -4.25
CA TRP A 43 7.26 3.29 -4.08
C TRP A 43 8.03 3.46 -5.40
N SER A 44 8.05 2.45 -6.27
CA SER A 44 8.83 2.53 -7.53
C SER A 44 8.31 3.59 -8.50
N TYR A 45 7.02 3.94 -8.42
CA TYR A 45 6.39 5.02 -9.19
C TYR A 45 6.42 6.38 -8.47
N GLY A 46 7.06 6.47 -7.30
CA GLY A 46 7.19 7.71 -6.53
C GLY A 46 5.91 8.17 -5.82
N LEU A 47 4.91 7.29 -5.70
CA LEU A 47 3.67 7.53 -4.94
C LEU A 47 3.86 7.33 -3.44
N LEU A 48 4.91 6.60 -3.04
CA LEU A 48 5.38 6.53 -1.66
C LEU A 48 6.85 6.94 -1.60
N THR A 49 7.18 7.73 -0.59
CA THR A 49 8.56 7.86 -0.12
C THR A 49 9.02 6.57 0.58
N PHE A 50 10.34 6.42 0.75
CA PHE A 50 10.88 5.30 1.52
C PHE A 50 10.36 5.31 2.98
N GLU A 51 10.18 6.48 3.58
CA GLU A 51 9.69 6.60 4.96
C GLU A 51 8.21 6.19 5.08
N GLU A 52 7.37 6.55 4.12
CA GLU A 52 5.96 6.12 4.10
C GLU A 52 5.83 4.63 3.83
N LEU A 53 6.70 4.07 2.98
CA LEU A 53 6.79 2.63 2.75
C LEU A 53 7.15 1.89 4.05
N ASP A 54 8.14 2.38 4.80
CA ASP A 54 8.54 1.80 6.09
C ASP A 54 7.41 1.91 7.14
N LYS A 55 6.72 3.05 7.21
CA LYS A 55 5.53 3.24 8.06
C LYS A 55 4.42 2.24 7.71
N LEU A 56 4.17 2.02 6.42
CA LEU A 56 3.17 1.04 5.97
C LEU A 56 3.55 -0.38 6.41
N TYR A 57 4.79 -0.82 6.19
CA TYR A 57 5.24 -2.14 6.63
C TYR A 57 5.18 -2.27 8.16
N THR A 58 5.60 -1.24 8.88
CA THR A 58 5.46 -1.18 10.34
C THR A 58 4.00 -1.35 10.75
N PHE A 59 3.06 -0.63 10.13
CA PHE A 59 1.64 -0.75 10.43
C PHE A 59 1.08 -2.16 10.16
N LEU A 60 1.43 -2.75 9.01
CA LEU A 60 0.91 -4.06 8.60
C LEU A 60 1.44 -5.22 9.45
N PHE A 61 2.71 -5.13 9.88
CA PHE A 61 3.41 -6.22 10.56
C PHE A 61 3.69 -5.96 12.04
N LYS A 62 3.17 -4.86 12.61
CA LYS A 62 3.29 -4.58 14.05
C LYS A 62 2.72 -5.74 14.85
N ARG A 63 3.60 -6.60 15.37
CA ARG A 63 3.23 -7.67 16.28
C ARG A 63 3.01 -7.05 17.66
N LYS A 64 1.80 -7.20 18.22
CA LYS A 64 1.63 -7.00 19.66
C LYS A 64 2.51 -8.03 20.35
N LEU A 65 3.51 -7.56 21.10
CA LEU A 65 4.17 -8.35 22.13
C LEU A 65 3.16 -8.67 23.23
#